data_AF-A0A5S9M7B5-F1
#
_entry.id   AF-A0A5S9M7B5-F1
#
_cell.length_a   1.000
_cell.length_b   1.000
_cell.length_c   1.000
_cell.angle_alpha   90.00
_cell.angle_beta   90.00
_cell.angle_gamma   90.00
#
_symmetry.space_group_name_H-M   'P 1'
#
loop_
_entity.id
_entity.type
_entity.pdbx_description
1 polymer ?
#
loop_
_entity_poly.entity_id
_entity_poly.type
_entity_poly.pdbx_seq_one_letter_code
_entity_poly.pdbx_strand_id
1 'polypeptide(L)' 'MEQKTGIPVGKLQADEQTKMKEIDVRLKARVIGQEHAVDKVAKAVKRSRAGLKSKHRPTGSFLFVGPTGVGKTELSKKR' A
#
# COMPACT_ATOMS: atom_id res chain seq x y z
N MET A 1 -1.13 24.81 3.07
CA MET A 1 -1.30 23.42 3.59
C MET A 1 -0.43 23.16 4.81
N GLU A 2 0.80 23.70 4.88
CA GLU A 2 1.67 23.59 6.08
C GLU A 2 1.08 24.26 7.33
N GLN A 3 0.49 25.46 7.19
CA GLN A 3 -0.09 26.19 8.32
C GLN A 3 -1.33 25.53 8.97
N LYS A 4 -1.94 24.50 8.35
CA LYS A 4 -3.14 23.83 8.87
C LYS A 4 -2.84 22.53 9.64
N THR A 5 -1.66 21.93 9.46
CA THR A 5 -1.32 20.64 10.10
C THR A 5 -0.08 20.71 10.98
N GLY A 6 0.73 21.78 10.86
CA GLY A 6 1.99 21.89 11.59
C GLY A 6 3.06 20.88 11.16
N ILE A 7 2.79 20.07 10.13
CA ILE A 7 3.72 19.06 9.64
C ILE A 7 4.46 19.62 8.42
N PRO A 8 5.79 19.73 8.46
CA PRO A 8 6.59 20.19 7.32
C PRO A 8 6.37 19.25 6.14
N VAL A 9 6.06 19.80 4.95
CA VAL A 9 5.77 18.98 3.76
C VAL A 9 6.96 18.10 3.38
N GLY A 10 8.19 18.60 3.53
CA GLY A 10 9.40 17.81 3.31
C GLY A 10 9.52 16.60 4.24
N LYS A 11 9.13 16.74 5.51
CA LYS A 11 9.13 15.64 6.48
C LYS A 11 8.06 14.60 6.12
N LEU A 12 6.88 15.06 5.69
CA LEU A 12 5.78 14.20 5.23
C LEU A 12 6.17 13.37 3.99
N GLN A 13 6.87 13.99 3.03
CA GLN A 13 7.35 13.31 1.83
C GLN A 13 8.42 12.26 2.12
N ALA A 14 9.36 12.56 3.02
CA ALA A 14 10.38 11.61 3.48
C ALA A 14 9.73 10.41 4.19
N ASP A 15 8.80 10.65 5.11
CA ASP A 15 8.05 9.61 5.81
C ASP A 15 7.25 8.76 4.83
N GLU A 16 6.62 9.37 3.82
CA GLU A 16 5.92 8.65 2.77
C GLU A 16 6.88 7.74 2.00
N GLN A 17 8.06 8.21 1.63
CA GLN A 17 9.07 7.39 0.93
C GLN A 17 9.48 6.17 1.76
N THR A 18 9.80 6.37 3.03
CA THR A 18 10.16 5.27 3.95
C THR A 18 9.04 4.25 4.07
N LYS A 19 7.80 4.71 4.30
CA LYS A 19 6.61 3.85 4.35
C LYS A 19 6.42 3.00 3.09
N MET A 20 6.83 3.50 1.93
CA MET A 20 6.71 2.77 0.66
C MET A 20 7.85 1.77 0.44
N LYS A 21 9.08 2.11 0.87
CA LYS A 21 10.19 1.15 0.88
C LYS A 21 9.81 -0.08 1.70
N GLU A 22 9.16 0.15 2.83
CA GLU A 22 8.77 -0.88 3.81
C GLU A 22 7.38 -1.48 3.59
N ILE A 23 6.66 -1.10 2.53
CA ILE A 23 5.24 -1.48 2.37
C ILE A 23 5.02 -3.00 2.38
N ASP A 24 5.97 -3.75 1.84
CA ASP A 24 5.93 -5.20 1.80
C ASP A 24 6.05 -5.82 3.21
N VAL A 25 7.08 -5.41 3.96
CA VAL A 25 7.31 -5.85 5.35
C VAL A 25 6.09 -5.51 6.22
N ARG A 26 5.52 -4.31 6.06
CA ARG A 26 4.36 -3.86 6.83
C ARG A 26 3.08 -4.64 6.51
N LEU A 27 2.90 -5.08 5.26
CA LEU A 27 1.77 -5.93 4.88
C LEU A 27 1.97 -7.37 5.37
N LYS A 28 3.17 -7.93 5.24
CA LYS A 28 3.54 -9.27 5.73
C LYS A 28 3.39 -9.39 7.24
N ALA A 29 3.74 -8.34 7.99
CA ALA A 29 3.56 -8.31 9.44
C ALA A 29 2.09 -8.37 9.90
N ARG A 30 1.13 -8.00 9.03
CA ARG A 30 -0.30 -7.93 9.35
C ARG A 30 -1.12 -9.07 8.73
N VAL A 31 -0.60 -9.69 7.67
CA VAL A 31 -1.30 -10.72 6.90
C VAL A 31 -0.39 -11.94 6.82
N ILE A 32 -0.73 -12.94 7.62
CA ILE A 32 0.06 -14.16 7.80
C ILE A 32 -0.42 -15.25 6.84
N GLY A 33 0.50 -15.91 6.14
CA GLY A 33 0.19 -17.06 5.27
C GLY A 33 -0.44 -16.71 3.93
N GLN A 34 -0.27 -15.47 3.46
CA GLN A 34 -0.78 -14.96 2.18
C GLN A 34 0.30 -14.20 1.39
N GLU A 35 1.53 -14.70 1.41
CA GLU A 35 2.74 -14.05 0.88
C GLU A 35 2.57 -13.65 -0.59
N HIS A 36 2.01 -14.54 -1.41
CA HIS A 36 1.78 -14.27 -2.82
C HIS A 36 0.77 -13.12 -3.06
N ALA A 37 -0.30 -13.05 -2.27
CA ALA A 37 -1.28 -11.96 -2.38
C ALA A 37 -0.67 -10.63 -1.94
N VAL A 38 0.08 -10.63 -0.83
CA VAL A 38 0.80 -9.46 -0.32
C VAL A 38 1.81 -8.93 -1.35
N ASP A 39 2.63 -9.79 -1.94
CA ASP A 39 3.63 -9.41 -2.93
C ASP A 39 2.99 -8.77 -4.18
N LYS A 40 1.86 -9.30 -4.65
CA LYS A 40 1.13 -8.74 -5.81
C LYS A 40 0.59 -7.34 -5.51
N VAL A 41 0.03 -7.15 -4.31
CA VAL A 41 -0.48 -5.85 -3.86
C VAL A 41 0.68 -4.85 -3.71
N ALA A 42 1.74 -5.23 -3.01
CA ALA A 42 2.93 -4.39 -2.81
C ALA A 42 3.56 -3.97 -4.13
N LYS A 43 3.68 -4.87 -5.10
CA LYS A 43 4.22 -4.59 -6.44
C LYS A 43 3.36 -3.58 -7.22
N ALA A 44 2.04 -3.70 -7.17
CA ALA A 44 1.17 -2.74 -7.86
C ALA A 44 1.26 -1.34 -7.25
N VAL A 45 1.29 -1.25 -5.91
CA VAL A 45 1.41 0.02 -5.20
C VAL A 45 2.76 0.69 -5.49
N LYS A 46 3.88 -0.06 -5.44
CA LYS A 46 5.21 0.44 -5.80
C LYS A 46 5.26 0.97 -7.24
N ARG A 47 4.71 0.24 -8.21
CA ARG A 47 4.65 0.69 -9.63
C ARG A 47 3.87 1.98 -9.80
N SER A 48 2.72 2.12 -9.13
CA SER A 48 1.94 3.36 -9.22
C SER A 48 2.70 4.55 -8.65
N ARG A 49 3.49 4.37 -7.60
CA ARG A 49 4.26 5.46 -7.00
C ARG A 49 5.49 5.85 -7.82
N ALA A 50 6.11 4.89 -8.50
CA ALA A 50 7.21 5.13 -9.43
C ALA A 50 6.76 5.79 -10.75
N GLY A 51 5.46 6.11 -10.91
CA GLY A 51 4.92 6.67 -12.16
C GLY A 51 4.83 5.67 -13.31
N LEU A 52 5.09 4.38 -13.06
CA LEU A 52 5.11 3.32 -14.07
C LEU A 52 3.70 2.75 -14.37
N LYS A 53 2.63 3.49 -14.05
CA LYS A 53 1.25 3.10 -14.36
C LYS A 53 0.70 3.91 -15.53
N SER A 54 -0.19 3.31 -16.31
CA SER A 54 -0.94 4.03 -17.34
C SER A 54 -1.80 5.11 -16.69
N LYS A 55 -1.78 6.33 -17.26
CA LYS A 55 -2.50 7.52 -16.76
C LYS A 55 -4.02 7.31 -16.63
N HIS A 56 -4.57 6.37 -17.41
CA HIS A 56 -6.01 6.08 -17.50
C HIS A 56 -6.44 4.83 -16.73
N ARG A 57 -5.54 4.19 -15.96
CA ARG A 57 -5.85 2.96 -15.22
C ARG A 57 -5.64 3.12 -13.71
N PRO A 58 -6.45 2.42 -12.89
CA PRO A 58 -6.21 2.38 -11.46
C PRO A 58 -4.85 1.77 -11.13
N THR A 59 -4.33 2.09 -9.95
CA THR A 59 -3.05 1.57 -9.42
C THR A 59 -2.98 0.04 -9.43
N GLY A 60 -4.12 -0.62 -9.18
CA GLY A 60 -4.33 -2.04 -9.29
C GLY A 60 -5.81 -2.35 -9.10
N SER A 61 -6.28 -3.41 -9.74
CA SER A 61 -7.60 -3.99 -9.48
C SER A 61 -7.37 -5.37 -8.90
N PHE A 62 -7.94 -5.63 -7.73
CA PHE A 62 -7.74 -6.88 -6.98
C PHE A 62 -9.09 -7.47 -6.63
N LEU A 63 -9.25 -8.76 -6.87
CA LEU A 63 -10.37 -9.56 -6.39
C LEU A 63 -9.84 -10.53 -5.34
N PHE A 64 -10.30 -10.38 -4.09
CA PHE A 64 -9.94 -11.28 -2.99
C PHE A 64 -11.05 -12.32 -2.81
N VAL A 65 -10.75 -13.59 -3.05
CA VAL A 65 -11.69 -14.71 -2.95
C VAL A 65 -11.22 -15.69 -1.87
N GLY A 66 -12.15 -16.27 -1.10
CA GLY A 66 -11.86 -17.28 -0.07
C GLY A 66 -12.82 -17.21 1.13
N PRO A 67 -12.73 -18.14 2.10
CA PRO A 67 -13.60 -18.19 3.28
C PRO A 67 -13.43 -16.96 4.19
N THR A 68 -14.42 -16.67 5.05
CA THR A 68 -14.36 -15.54 6.01
C THR A 68 -13.22 -15.71 7.02
N GLY A 69 -12.73 -14.62 7.62
CA GLY A 69 -11.67 -14.66 8.63
C GLY A 69 -10.21 -14.73 8.11
N VAL A 70 -9.97 -15.01 6.83
CA VAL A 70 -8.60 -15.19 6.28
C VAL A 70 -7.84 -13.90 5.93
N GLY A 71 -8.28 -12.73 6.40
CA GLY A 71 -7.55 -11.47 6.20
C GLY A 71 -7.82 -10.68 4.90
N LYS A 72 -8.83 -11.05 4.10
CA LYS A 72 -9.24 -10.30 2.87
C LYS A 72 -9.50 -8.81 3.15
N THR A 73 -10.25 -8.52 4.21
CA THR A 73 -10.56 -7.14 4.62
C THR A 73 -9.34 -6.42 5.19
N GLU A 74 -8.46 -7.15 5.87
CA GLU A 74 -7.24 -6.59 6.46
C GLU A 74 -6.28 -6.09 5.37
N LEU A 75 -6.18 -6.81 4.25
CA LEU A 75 -5.45 -6.39 3.05
C LEU A 75 -6.02 -5.12 2.38
N SER A 76 -7.31 -4.84 2.59
CA SER A 76 -8.02 -3.73 1.94
C SER A 76 -8.14 -2.49 2.83
N LYS A 77 -7.83 -2.58 4.13
CA LYS A 77 -7.93 -1.46 5.06
C LYS A 77 -6.89 -0.38 4.75
N LYS A 78 -7.36 0.84 4.46
CA LYS A 78 -6.54 2.06 4.50
C LYS A 78 -6.35 2.51 5.95
N ARG A 79 -5.10 2.71 6.37
CA ARG A 79 -4.73 3.59 7.48
C ARG A 79 -3.65 4.54 6.98
#